data_AF-G8R5P6-F1
#
_entry.id   AF-G8R5P6-F1
#
_cell.length_a   1.000
_cell.length_b   1.000
_cell.length_c   1.000
_cell.angle_alpha   90.00
_cell.angle_beta   90.00
_cell.angle_gamma   90.00
#
_symmetry.space_group_name_H-M   'P 1'
#
loop_
_entity.id
_entity.type
_entity.pdbx_description
1 polymer ?
#
loop_
_entity_poly.entity_id
_entity_poly.type
_entity_poly.pdbx_seq_one_letter_code
_entity_poly.pdbx_strand_id
1 'polypeptide(L)'
;MITANDFFKAWCSVTKSREADLINHWRDFHPKYPYLIKGSDDSIVKMVADKLDLKVYDSDYYSIDSVFYIEDDRIEKDLTTGFFLRGLSIAFKHENEEPLSLRQEASHLLILNCELRVLVFYNDDGNQSGPEPELLALHELIRNSRSSEVISAEGSFLIIYGTRLYQNLVWKGYIYRLKDWEQFF
;
A
#
# COMPACT_ATOMS: atom_id res chain seq x y z
N MET A 1 1.46 14.62 -9.56
CA MET A 1 2.27 13.46 -9.16
C MET A 1 2.25 13.39 -7.64
N ILE A 2 1.70 12.32 -7.10
CA ILE A 2 1.66 12.07 -5.65
C ILE A 2 2.98 11.43 -5.23
N THR A 3 3.62 11.97 -4.20
CA THR A 3 4.84 11.37 -3.67
C THR A 3 4.54 10.30 -2.62
N ALA A 4 5.50 9.41 -2.38
CA ALA A 4 5.41 8.44 -1.28
C ALA A 4 5.20 9.12 0.10
N ASN A 5 5.79 10.30 0.32
CA ASN A 5 5.60 11.07 1.56
C ASN A 5 4.17 11.63 1.68
N ASP A 6 3.57 12.07 0.58
CA ASP A 6 2.18 12.54 0.57
C ASP A 6 1.23 11.39 0.91
N PHE A 7 1.43 10.23 0.28
CA PHE A 7 0.64 9.04 0.59
C PHE A 7 0.82 8.58 2.03
N PHE A 8 2.06 8.51 2.52
CA PHE A 8 2.34 8.09 3.90
C PHE A 8 1.70 9.04 4.92
N LYS A 9 1.75 10.35 4.70
CA LYS A 9 1.06 11.34 5.57
C LYS A 9 -0.45 11.19 5.53
N ALA A 10 -1.04 10.97 4.35
CA ALA A 10 -2.47 10.73 4.22
C ALA A 10 -2.86 9.44 4.97
N TRP A 11 -2.10 8.35 4.78
CA TRP A 11 -2.27 7.08 5.48
C TRP A 11 -2.25 7.28 6.99
N CYS A 12 -1.19 7.85 7.55
CA CYS A 12 -1.06 8.10 8.99
C CYS A 12 -2.18 8.99 9.54
N SER A 13 -2.59 10.02 8.79
CA SER A 13 -3.70 10.89 9.19
C SER A 13 -5.03 10.13 9.26
N VAL A 14 -5.31 9.28 8.27
CA VAL A 14 -6.55 8.48 8.20
C VAL A 14 -6.55 7.40 9.27
N THR A 15 -5.49 6.60 9.37
CA THR A 15 -5.41 5.53 10.38
C THR A 15 -5.41 6.07 11.80
N LYS A 16 -4.87 7.27 12.04
CA LYS A 16 -4.99 7.94 13.35
C LYS A 16 -6.43 8.33 13.67
N SER A 17 -7.19 8.80 12.68
CA SER A 17 -8.61 9.14 12.86
C SER A 17 -9.50 7.91 13.09
N ARG A 18 -9.03 6.72 12.67
CA ARG A 18 -9.71 5.42 12.81
C ARG A 18 -9.00 4.47 13.77
N GLU A 19 -8.13 5.01 14.63
CA GLU A 19 -7.20 4.20 15.44
C GLU A 19 -7.95 3.23 16.36
N ALA A 20 -9.05 3.68 16.99
CA ALA A 20 -9.85 2.83 17.85
C ALA A 20 -10.42 1.61 17.12
N ASP A 21 -10.96 1.80 15.91
CA ASP A 21 -11.52 0.71 15.09
C ASP A 21 -10.43 -0.27 14.66
N LEU A 22 -9.30 0.27 14.21
CA LEU A 22 -8.15 -0.53 13.75
C LEU A 22 -7.53 -1.32 14.90
N ILE A 23 -7.44 -0.77 16.12
CA ILE A 23 -6.95 -1.49 17.30
C ILE A 23 -7.90 -2.62 17.68
N ASN A 24 -9.20 -2.35 17.68
CA ASN A 24 -10.23 -3.33 18.07
C ASN A 24 -10.28 -4.54 17.13
N HIS A 25 -9.85 -4.36 15.88
CA HIS A 25 -9.85 -5.40 14.86
C HIS A 25 -8.46 -5.75 14.36
N TRP A 26 -7.40 -5.35 15.06
CA TRP A 26 -6.03 -5.40 14.54
C TRP A 26 -5.67 -6.79 14.03
N ARG A 27 -5.43 -6.90 12.70
CA ARG A 27 -5.08 -8.14 11.99
C ARG A 27 -6.09 -9.28 12.19
N ASP A 28 -7.34 -8.99 12.56
CA ASP A 28 -8.39 -10.00 12.63
C ASP A 28 -8.56 -10.65 11.25
N PHE A 29 -8.25 -11.94 11.16
CA PHE A 29 -8.14 -12.72 9.93
C PHE A 29 -9.41 -12.75 9.07
N HIS A 30 -10.58 -12.41 9.61
CA HIS A 30 -11.82 -12.48 8.83
C HIS A 30 -13.01 -11.71 9.44
N PRO A 31 -13.82 -11.03 8.61
CA PRO A 31 -13.44 -10.19 7.46
C PRO A 31 -13.12 -8.75 7.89
N LYS A 32 -13.17 -8.45 9.19
CA LYS A 32 -13.29 -7.07 9.67
C LYS A 32 -12.07 -6.22 9.34
N TYR A 33 -10.85 -6.70 9.59
CA TYR A 33 -9.66 -5.90 9.35
C TYR A 33 -9.40 -5.61 7.86
N PRO A 34 -9.36 -6.62 6.96
CA PRO A 34 -9.25 -6.34 5.53
C PRO A 34 -10.36 -5.42 5.02
N TYR A 35 -11.59 -5.57 5.53
CA TYR A 35 -12.74 -4.74 5.13
C TYR A 35 -12.64 -3.28 5.61
N LEU A 36 -11.98 -3.04 6.74
CA LEU A 36 -11.65 -1.68 7.20
C LEU A 36 -10.59 -1.05 6.31
N ILE A 37 -9.60 -1.83 5.85
CA ILE A 37 -8.57 -1.32 4.96
C ILE A 37 -9.15 -1.01 3.57
N LYS A 38 -9.93 -1.94 2.99
CA LYS A 38 -10.52 -1.86 1.64
C LYS A 38 -11.93 -2.47 1.57
N GLY A 39 -12.78 -1.98 0.68
CA GLY A 39 -14.08 -2.57 0.33
C GLY A 39 -15.28 -2.13 1.19
N SER A 40 -15.07 -1.38 2.27
CA SER A 40 -16.14 -0.67 3.00
C SER A 40 -16.44 0.70 2.41
N ASP A 41 -17.60 1.27 2.69
CA ASP A 41 -17.98 2.63 2.24
C ASP A 41 -17.04 3.71 2.81
N ASP A 42 -16.49 3.44 3.99
CA ASP A 42 -15.59 4.28 4.76
C ASP A 42 -14.20 3.64 4.94
N SER A 43 -13.74 2.88 3.94
CA SER A 43 -12.46 2.18 4.00
C SER A 43 -11.26 3.16 4.13
N ILE A 44 -10.18 2.69 4.75
CA ILE A 44 -8.95 3.49 4.89
C ILE A 44 -8.44 3.95 3.52
N VAL A 45 -8.45 3.08 2.50
CA VAL A 45 -7.99 3.45 1.15
C VAL A 45 -8.87 4.53 0.49
N LYS A 46 -10.20 4.49 0.67
CA LYS A 46 -11.09 5.58 0.19
C LYS A 46 -10.80 6.90 0.87
N MET A 47 -10.68 6.90 2.19
CA MET A 47 -10.37 8.11 2.95
C MET A 47 -8.98 8.67 2.60
N VAL A 48 -8.00 7.81 2.27
CA VAL A 48 -6.69 8.23 1.75
C VAL A 48 -6.84 8.85 0.34
N ALA A 49 -7.67 8.26 -0.52
CA ALA A 49 -7.93 8.79 -1.86
C ALA A 49 -8.51 10.20 -1.80
N ASP A 50 -9.50 10.41 -0.93
CA ASP A 50 -10.12 11.72 -0.71
C ASP A 50 -9.10 12.76 -0.24
N LYS A 51 -8.17 12.39 0.65
CA LYS A 51 -7.10 13.30 1.11
C LYS A 51 -6.10 13.68 0.02
N LEU A 52 -5.93 12.82 -0.98
CA LEU A 52 -5.00 13.02 -2.09
C LEU A 52 -5.69 13.58 -3.34
N ASP A 53 -6.99 13.87 -3.28
CA ASP A 53 -7.82 14.29 -4.42
C ASP A 53 -7.73 13.31 -5.61
N LEU A 54 -7.75 12.01 -5.30
CA LEU A 54 -7.75 10.92 -6.27
C LEU A 54 -9.05 10.13 -6.21
N LYS A 55 -9.40 9.48 -7.32
CA LYS A 55 -10.39 8.42 -7.32
C LYS A 55 -9.74 7.10 -6.94
N VAL A 56 -10.53 6.18 -6.41
CA VAL A 56 -10.08 4.82 -6.07
C VAL A 56 -11.05 3.78 -6.61
N TYR A 57 -10.50 2.70 -7.17
CA TYR A 57 -11.22 1.46 -7.37
C TYR A 57 -10.91 0.57 -6.16
N ASP A 58 -11.82 0.60 -5.19
CA ASP A 58 -11.69 -0.04 -3.88
C ASP A 58 -12.20 -1.49 -3.92
N SER A 59 -11.63 -2.27 -4.83
CA SER A 59 -11.88 -3.69 -5.02
C SER A 59 -10.71 -4.28 -5.81
N ASP A 60 -10.69 -5.61 -5.96
CA ASP A 60 -9.58 -6.30 -6.61
C ASP A 60 -9.54 -5.94 -8.11
N TYR A 61 -8.62 -5.04 -8.46
CA TYR A 61 -8.32 -4.64 -9.82
C TYR A 61 -7.30 -5.61 -10.42
N TYR A 62 -7.82 -6.65 -11.08
CA TYR A 62 -7.04 -7.84 -11.43
C TYR A 62 -6.47 -8.50 -10.17
N SER A 63 -5.14 -8.51 -10.03
CA SER A 63 -4.44 -9.04 -8.84
C SER A 63 -4.06 -7.94 -7.86
N ILE A 64 -4.61 -6.72 -7.96
CA ILE A 64 -4.25 -5.55 -7.14
C ILE A 64 -5.40 -5.16 -6.22
N ASP A 65 -5.12 -5.03 -4.93
CA ASP A 65 -6.17 -4.87 -3.91
C ASP A 65 -6.97 -3.58 -4.12
N SER A 66 -6.29 -2.51 -4.53
CA SER A 66 -6.92 -1.24 -4.89
C SER A 66 -6.00 -0.43 -5.82
N VAL A 67 -6.61 0.36 -6.70
CA VAL A 67 -5.87 1.29 -7.56
C VAL A 67 -6.45 2.69 -7.48
N PHE A 68 -5.57 3.68 -7.48
CA PHE A 68 -5.91 5.10 -7.44
C PHE A 68 -5.63 5.72 -8.80
N TYR A 69 -6.49 6.64 -9.22
CA TYR A 69 -6.45 7.23 -10.56
C TYR A 69 -7.05 8.63 -10.56
N ILE A 70 -6.73 9.40 -11.60
CA ILE A 70 -7.44 10.63 -11.95
C ILE A 70 -8.59 10.29 -12.90
N GLU A 71 -9.69 11.05 -12.87
CA GLU A 71 -10.88 10.72 -13.69
C GLU A 71 -10.56 10.62 -15.19
N ASP A 72 -9.62 11.42 -15.69
CA ASP A 72 -9.19 11.42 -17.10
C ASP A 72 -8.59 10.07 -17.57
N ASP A 73 -8.06 9.27 -16.64
CA ASP A 73 -7.53 7.93 -16.93
C ASP A 73 -8.63 6.88 -17.07
N ARG A 74 -9.87 7.18 -16.64
CA ARG A 74 -11.00 6.26 -16.74
C ARG A 74 -11.48 6.13 -18.19
N ILE A 75 -11.64 4.89 -18.64
CA ILE A 75 -12.16 4.57 -19.97
C ILE A 75 -13.67 4.32 -19.85
N GLU A 76 -14.47 5.32 -20.19
CA GLU A 76 -15.94 5.24 -20.10
C GLU A 76 -16.64 4.70 -21.35
N LYS A 77 -15.94 4.59 -22.49
CA LYS A 77 -16.58 4.26 -23.78
C LYS A 77 -16.57 2.76 -24.11
N ASP A 78 -17.74 2.27 -24.54
CA ASP A 78 -17.99 1.04 -25.33
C ASP A 78 -17.65 -0.33 -24.74
N LEU A 79 -17.38 -0.44 -23.43
CA LEU A 79 -17.21 -1.74 -22.79
C LEU A 79 -18.36 -1.97 -21.81
N THR A 80 -19.34 -2.76 -22.23
CA THR A 80 -20.60 -3.01 -21.51
C THR A 80 -20.43 -3.66 -20.13
N THR A 81 -19.23 -4.16 -19.82
CA THR A 81 -18.92 -4.86 -18.57
C THR A 81 -17.44 -4.71 -18.24
N GLY A 82 -17.04 -3.64 -17.54
CA GLY A 82 -15.72 -3.61 -16.93
C GLY A 82 -15.29 -2.23 -16.44
N PHE A 83 -14.28 -2.24 -15.58
CA PHE A 83 -13.61 -1.05 -15.08
C PHE A 83 -12.21 -1.03 -15.69
N PHE A 84 -11.90 -0.01 -16.50
CA PHE A 84 -10.65 0.05 -17.25
C PHE A 84 -10.00 1.42 -17.10
N LEU A 85 -8.69 1.41 -16.85
CA LEU A 85 -7.86 2.59 -16.66
C LEU A 85 -6.71 2.61 -17.68
N ARG A 86 -6.40 3.79 -18.23
CA ARG A 86 -5.23 4.00 -19.10
C ARG A 86 -3.95 4.28 -18.31
N GLY A 87 -4.11 4.80 -17.10
CA GLY A 87 -3.03 5.17 -16.19
C GLY A 87 -3.43 4.88 -14.75
N LEU A 88 -2.43 4.56 -13.93
CA LEU A 88 -2.59 4.37 -12.49
C LEU A 88 -1.72 5.40 -11.78
N SER A 89 -2.31 6.22 -10.93
CA SER A 89 -1.55 7.09 -10.04
C SER A 89 -0.89 6.24 -8.95
N ILE A 90 -1.65 5.33 -8.32
CA ILE A 90 -1.14 4.50 -7.23
C ILE A 90 -1.66 3.07 -7.38
N ALA A 91 -0.77 2.10 -7.30
CA ALA A 91 -1.12 0.68 -7.10
C ALA A 91 -0.89 0.31 -5.64
N PHE A 92 -1.93 -0.22 -4.99
CA PHE A 92 -1.93 -0.50 -3.57
C PHE A 92 -2.13 -1.99 -3.29
N LYS A 93 -1.30 -2.51 -2.40
CA LYS A 93 -1.41 -3.84 -1.80
C LYS A 93 -1.32 -3.73 -0.29
N HIS A 94 -2.08 -4.56 0.40
CA HIS A 94 -1.93 -4.78 1.82
C HIS A 94 -1.79 -6.27 2.11
N GLU A 95 -1.02 -6.60 3.13
CA GLU A 95 -0.79 -7.98 3.54
C GLU A 95 -0.92 -8.12 5.06
N ASN A 96 -1.71 -9.08 5.48
CA ASN A 96 -1.95 -9.44 6.88
C ASN A 96 -1.13 -10.66 7.33
N GLU A 97 -0.57 -11.44 6.39
CA GLU A 97 0.09 -12.73 6.60
C GLU A 97 1.55 -12.81 6.09
N GLU A 98 2.30 -13.74 6.69
CA GLU A 98 3.55 -14.43 6.30
C GLU A 98 4.49 -13.86 5.19
N PRO A 99 5.82 -14.03 5.31
CA PRO A 99 6.81 -13.42 4.42
C PRO A 99 6.79 -13.91 2.96
N LEU A 100 6.13 -15.03 2.64
CA LEU A 100 6.03 -15.53 1.26
C LEU A 100 5.01 -14.75 0.43
N SER A 101 3.85 -14.42 1.01
CA SER A 101 2.82 -13.67 0.30
C SER A 101 3.24 -12.22 0.08
N LEU A 102 4.01 -11.63 1.02
CA LEU A 102 4.58 -10.30 0.87
C LEU A 102 5.44 -10.12 -0.40
N ARG A 103 6.24 -11.13 -0.77
CA ARG A 103 7.06 -11.11 -2.00
C ARG A 103 6.20 -11.23 -3.26
N GLN A 104 5.13 -12.00 -3.19
CA GLN A 104 4.17 -12.12 -4.28
C GLN A 104 3.49 -10.77 -4.53
N GLU A 105 3.07 -10.07 -3.47
CA GLU A 105 2.42 -8.77 -3.59
C GLU A 105 3.36 -7.68 -4.10
N ALA A 106 4.62 -7.67 -3.64
CA ALA A 106 5.64 -6.82 -4.24
C ALA A 106 5.87 -7.13 -5.73
N SER A 107 5.85 -8.40 -6.11
CA SER A 107 6.02 -8.82 -7.51
C SER A 107 4.86 -8.33 -8.39
N HIS A 108 3.62 -8.40 -7.89
CA HIS A 108 2.46 -7.83 -8.59
C HIS A 108 2.61 -6.33 -8.82
N LEU A 109 3.10 -5.57 -7.84
CA LEU A 109 3.33 -4.13 -7.97
C LEU A 109 4.46 -3.80 -8.96
N LEU A 110 5.54 -4.59 -8.99
CA LEU A 110 6.72 -4.33 -9.83
C LEU A 110 6.43 -4.36 -11.33
N ILE A 111 5.45 -5.15 -11.76
CA ILE A 111 5.12 -5.32 -13.19
C ILE A 111 4.10 -4.29 -13.70
N LEU A 112 3.56 -3.44 -12.82
CA LEU A 112 2.60 -2.40 -13.20
C LEU A 112 3.30 -1.12 -13.61
N ASN A 113 2.69 -0.43 -14.57
CA ASN A 113 3.02 0.95 -14.90
C ASN A 113 2.14 1.88 -14.05
N CYS A 114 2.72 2.50 -13.03
CA CYS A 114 2.05 3.44 -12.14
C CYS A 114 3.06 4.44 -11.56
N GLU A 115 2.58 5.61 -11.11
CA GLU A 115 3.44 6.64 -10.50
C GLU A 115 3.98 6.20 -9.14
N LEU A 116 3.17 5.50 -8.33
CA LEU A 116 3.57 5.04 -7.00
C LEU A 116 3.07 3.61 -6.73
N ARG A 117 3.95 2.77 -6.18
CA ARG A 117 3.63 1.43 -5.67
C ARG A 117 3.62 1.49 -4.15
N VAL A 118 2.55 1.02 -3.54
CA VAL A 118 2.41 1.01 -2.07
C VAL A 118 2.11 -0.41 -1.62
N LEU A 119 2.94 -0.90 -0.70
CA LEU A 119 2.71 -2.15 0.01
C LEU A 119 2.65 -1.90 1.51
N VAL A 120 1.51 -2.23 2.12
CA VAL A 120 1.30 -2.12 3.56
C VAL A 120 1.33 -3.49 4.19
N PHE A 121 2.05 -3.67 5.28
CA PHE A 121 2.00 -4.91 6.06
C PHE A 121 2.17 -4.64 7.55
N TYR A 122 1.82 -5.63 8.36
CA TYR A 122 1.60 -5.44 9.80
C TYR A 122 2.25 -6.55 10.63
N ASN A 123 2.58 -6.24 11.88
CA ASN A 123 3.03 -7.22 12.86
C ASN A 123 2.42 -6.94 14.24
N ASP A 124 2.42 -7.97 15.09
CA ASP A 124 1.98 -7.86 16.48
C ASP A 124 3.14 -7.63 17.44
N ASP A 125 2.83 -7.02 18.58
CA ASP A 125 3.75 -6.71 19.68
C ASP A 125 4.56 -7.91 20.22
N GLY A 126 4.12 -9.13 19.92
CA GLY A 126 4.82 -10.36 20.33
C GLY A 126 6.06 -10.68 19.49
N ASN A 127 6.22 -10.06 18.32
CA ASN A 127 7.31 -10.36 17.41
C ASN A 127 8.47 -9.38 17.67
N GLN A 128 9.51 -9.86 18.35
CA GLN A 128 10.68 -9.03 18.70
C GLN A 128 11.54 -8.65 17.48
N SER A 129 11.31 -9.32 16.35
CA SER A 129 11.90 -9.00 15.06
C SER A 129 11.11 -7.85 14.42
N GLY A 130 11.77 -6.71 14.18
CA GLY A 130 11.22 -5.65 13.34
C GLY A 130 11.09 -6.11 11.87
N PRO A 131 10.77 -5.19 10.94
CA PRO A 131 10.54 -5.53 9.54
C PRO A 131 11.84 -5.82 8.77
N GLU A 132 13.01 -5.88 9.42
CA GLU A 132 14.31 -5.95 8.77
C GLU A 132 14.48 -7.18 7.86
N PRO A 133 14.08 -8.41 8.25
CA PRO A 133 14.18 -9.58 7.38
C PRO A 133 13.33 -9.44 6.10
N GLU A 134 12.11 -8.92 6.24
CA GLU A 134 11.19 -8.68 5.13
C GLU A 134 11.71 -7.58 4.21
N LEU A 135 12.17 -6.46 4.77
CA LEU A 135 12.77 -5.35 4.03
C LEU A 135 14.00 -5.81 3.24
N LEU A 136 14.86 -6.66 3.82
CA LEU A 136 16.02 -7.22 3.11
C LEU A 136 15.58 -8.06 1.90
N ALA A 137 14.61 -8.96 2.09
CA ALA A 137 14.10 -9.79 1.02
C ALA A 137 13.41 -8.99 -0.10
N LEU A 138 12.63 -7.97 0.28
CA LEU A 138 11.98 -7.06 -0.66
C LEU A 138 13.01 -6.19 -1.40
N HIS A 139 14.07 -5.75 -0.73
CA HIS A 139 15.15 -5.00 -1.38
C HIS A 139 15.80 -5.83 -2.47
N GLU A 140 16.16 -7.08 -2.17
CA GLU A 140 16.76 -8.00 -3.13
C GLU A 140 15.83 -8.25 -4.33
N LEU A 141 14.54 -8.45 -4.09
CA LEU A 141 13.54 -8.62 -5.14
C LEU A 141 13.46 -7.40 -6.06
N ILE A 142 13.30 -6.21 -5.49
CA ILE A 142 13.14 -4.96 -6.25
C ILE A 142 14.44 -4.63 -6.99
N ARG A 143 15.60 -4.77 -6.35
CA ARG A 143 16.92 -4.49 -6.93
C ARG A 143 17.20 -5.29 -8.19
N ASN A 144 16.76 -6.54 -8.22
CA ASN A 144 16.93 -7.44 -9.36
C ASN A 144 15.83 -7.27 -10.44
N SER A 145 14.91 -6.33 -10.27
CA SER A 145 13.89 -6.01 -11.29
C SER A 145 14.44 -5.07 -12.36
N ARG A 146 13.81 -5.08 -13.55
CA ARG A 146 14.17 -4.19 -14.67
C ARG A 146 13.91 -2.71 -14.38
N SER A 147 13.04 -2.41 -13.43
CA SER A 147 12.61 -1.05 -13.09
C SER A 147 13.33 -0.49 -11.87
N SER A 148 14.28 -1.23 -11.29
CA SER A 148 14.90 -0.89 -10.00
C SER A 148 15.56 0.49 -9.97
N GLU A 149 16.26 0.87 -11.04
CA GLU A 149 16.91 2.18 -11.14
C GLU A 149 15.90 3.33 -11.19
N VAL A 150 14.86 3.19 -12.02
CA VAL A 150 13.79 4.19 -12.17
C VAL A 150 13.02 4.33 -10.85
N ILE A 151 12.63 3.20 -10.25
CA ILE A 151 11.93 3.17 -8.96
C ILE A 151 12.76 3.87 -7.88
N SER A 152 14.06 3.62 -7.83
CA SER A 152 14.96 4.27 -6.87
C SER A 152 15.11 5.77 -7.14
N ALA A 153 15.22 6.18 -8.40
CA ALA A 153 15.40 7.58 -8.78
C ALA A 153 14.17 8.41 -8.43
N GLU A 154 12.98 7.87 -8.71
CA GLU A 154 11.69 8.52 -8.45
C GLU A 154 11.22 8.35 -7.00
N GLY A 155 11.72 7.34 -6.28
CA GLY A 155 11.17 6.96 -4.98
C GLY A 155 9.75 6.39 -5.11
N SER A 156 9.45 5.69 -6.20
CA SER A 156 8.10 5.24 -6.59
C SER A 156 7.72 3.84 -6.05
N PHE A 157 8.36 3.40 -4.98
CA PHE A 157 7.98 2.19 -4.22
C PHE A 157 8.07 2.46 -2.72
N LEU A 158 6.91 2.48 -2.07
CA LEU A 158 6.71 2.75 -0.66
C LEU A 158 6.26 1.47 0.06
N ILE A 159 6.98 1.15 1.13
CA ILE A 159 6.53 0.21 2.15
C ILE A 159 5.96 1.00 3.32
N ILE A 160 4.83 0.55 3.86
CA ILE A 160 4.30 1.03 5.13
C ILE A 160 4.19 -0.16 6.08
N TYR A 161 4.94 -0.11 7.17
CA TYR A 161 4.94 -1.13 8.21
C TYR A 161 4.14 -0.66 9.43
N GLY A 162 3.11 -1.41 9.80
CA GLY A 162 2.28 -1.15 10.97
C GLY A 162 2.63 -2.04 12.16
N THR A 163 2.66 -1.48 13.36
CA THR A 163 2.90 -2.22 14.61
C THR A 163 1.95 -1.83 15.73
N ARG A 164 1.51 -2.89 16.41
CA ARG A 164 0.71 -3.02 17.62
C ARG A 164 1.06 -2.33 18.95
N LEU A 165 1.80 -1.24 19.11
CA LEU A 165 2.36 -0.95 20.46
C LEU A 165 1.30 -0.66 21.56
N TYR A 166 0.98 -1.67 22.38
CA TYR A 166 -0.08 -1.66 23.41
C TYR A 166 -1.47 -1.23 22.88
N GLN A 167 -1.82 0.03 23.15
CA GLN A 167 -3.08 0.69 22.75
C GLN A 167 -2.85 1.76 21.69
N ASN A 168 -1.72 1.74 20.99
CA ASN A 168 -1.42 2.67 19.91
C ASN A 168 -1.00 1.91 18.66
N LEU A 169 -1.28 2.50 17.50
CA LEU A 169 -0.74 2.03 16.23
C LEU A 169 0.46 2.88 15.85
N VAL A 170 1.57 2.23 15.55
CA VAL A 170 2.77 2.88 15.03
C VAL A 170 2.96 2.49 13.59
N TRP A 171 3.16 3.49 12.73
CA TRP A 171 3.41 3.30 11.31
C TRP A 171 4.82 3.78 10.98
N LYS A 172 5.56 3.01 10.18
CA LYS A 172 6.86 3.40 9.63
C LYS A 172 6.82 3.29 8.12
N GLY A 173 7.26 4.34 7.43
CA GLY A 173 7.37 4.33 5.97
C GLY A 173 8.79 3.99 5.54
N TYR A 174 8.95 3.28 4.41
CA TYR A 174 10.25 3.03 3.79
C TYR A 174 10.14 3.21 2.27
N ILE A 175 10.94 4.10 1.70
CA ILE A 175 11.08 4.23 0.25
C ILE A 175 12.28 3.41 -0.21
N TYR A 176 12.07 2.64 -1.28
CA TYR A 176 13.15 1.90 -1.90
C TYR A 176 14.19 2.85 -2.53
N ARG A 177 15.48 2.66 -2.19
CA ARG A 177 16.61 3.17 -2.97
C ARG A 177 17.55 2.02 -3.33
N LEU A 178 18.29 2.16 -4.43
CA LEU A 178 19.27 1.17 -4.90
C LEU A 178 20.27 0.74 -3.82
N LYS A 179 20.69 1.68 -2.98
CA LYS A 179 21.65 1.41 -1.90
C LYS A 179 21.01 0.73 -0.71
N ASP A 180 19.88 1.26 -0.24
CA ASP A 180 19.17 0.80 0.96
C ASP A 180 17.77 1.43 1.03
N TRP A 181 16.97 1.07 2.03
CA TRP A 181 15.71 1.73 2.34
C TRP A 181 15.92 3.11 2.98
N GLU A 182 15.16 4.09 2.51
CA GLU A 182 15.05 5.41 3.14
C GLU A 182 13.81 5.44 4.04
N GLN A 183 13.99 5.61 5.36
CA GLN A 183 12.91 5.53 6.35
C GLN A 183 12.23 6.89 6.63
N PHE A 184 10.89 6.85 6.81
CA PHE A 184 10.02 7.91 7.33
C PHE A 184 9.56 7.61 8.76
N PHE A 185 9.30 8.67 9.53
CA PHE A 185 8.75 8.62 10.90
C PHE A 185 7.25 8.85 10.92
#